data_AF-A0A382WZ10-F1
#
_entry.id   AF-A0A382WZ10-F1
#
_cell.length_a   1.000
_cell.length_b   1.000
_cell.length_c   1.000
_cell.angle_alpha   90.00
_cell.angle_beta   90.00
_cell.angle_gamma   90.00
#
_symmetry.space_group_name_H-M   'P 1'
#
loop_
_entity.id
_entity.type
_entity.pdbx_description
1 polymer ?
#
loop_
_entity_poly.entity_id
_entity_poly.type
_entity_poly.pdbx_seq_one_letter_code
_entity_poly.pdbx_strand_id
1 'polypeptide(L)'
;MDTHSHHEESFIRKYIWSTDHKTIGLQYGITALVFLLVGFSLMMIMRWQLAYPESSVPLVGSIFGEDGMLLPEIYNSLGAMHGTIMIFLGVVPLAVGAFGN
;
A
#
# COMPACT_ATOMS: atom_id res chain seq x y z
N MET A 1 -44.64 -25.31 14.57
CA MET A 1 -43.50 -25.89 13.85
C MET A 1 -43.35 -25.05 12.61
N ASP A 2 -42.38 -24.13 12.57
CA ASP A 2 -41.83 -23.47 11.37
C ASP A 2 -40.73 -22.50 11.84
N THR A 3 -39.56 -23.06 12.14
CA THR A 3 -38.34 -22.34 12.50
C THR A 3 -37.65 -21.89 11.21
N HIS A 4 -38.00 -20.70 10.70
CA HIS A 4 -37.24 -20.04 9.65
C HIS A 4 -35.90 -19.56 10.22
N SER A 5 -34.90 -20.44 10.15
CA SER A 5 -33.48 -20.15 10.36
C SER A 5 -33.04 -19.12 9.31
N HIS A 6 -33.09 -17.83 9.65
CA HIS A 6 -32.32 -16.80 8.96
C HIS A 6 -30.84 -17.13 9.14
N HIS A 7 -30.28 -17.84 8.16
CA HIS A 7 -28.84 -18.02 8.04
C HIS A 7 -28.26 -16.65 7.67
N GLU A 8 -27.99 -15.81 8.67
CA GLU A 8 -27.09 -14.68 8.49
C GLU A 8 -25.74 -15.27 8.07
N GLU A 9 -25.49 -15.32 6.76
CA GLU A 9 -24.15 -15.54 6.23
C GLU A 9 -23.22 -14.57 6.95
N SER A 10 -22.40 -15.09 7.86
CA SER A 10 -21.53 -14.32 8.75
C SER A 10 -20.86 -13.20 7.94
N PHE A 11 -20.88 -11.96 8.44
CA PHE A 11 -20.20 -10.81 7.83
C PHE A 11 -18.75 -11.14 7.43
N ILE A 12 -18.12 -12.07 8.16
CA ILE A 12 -16.80 -12.64 7.90
C ILE A 12 -16.77 -13.46 6.61
N ARG A 13 -17.79 -14.28 6.33
CA ARG A 13 -17.86 -15.08 5.10
C ARG A 13 -18.17 -14.23 3.87
N LYS A 14 -18.98 -13.17 4.02
CA LYS A 14 -19.32 -12.26 2.92
C LYS A 14 -18.20 -11.28 2.56
N TYR A 15 -17.32 -10.94 3.50
CA TYR A 15 -16.27 -9.94 3.29
C TYR A 15 -14.84 -10.50 3.35
N ILE A 16 -14.55 -11.54 4.15
CA ILE A 16 -13.20 -12.15 4.24
C ILE A 16 -13.11 -13.44 3.41
N TRP A 17 -14.20 -14.21 3.30
CA TRP A 17 -14.27 -15.42 2.47
C TRP A 17 -15.26 -15.29 1.31
N SER A 18 -15.35 -14.10 0.71
CA SER A 18 -16.23 -13.87 -0.42
C SER A 18 -15.70 -14.59 -1.65
N THR A 19 -16.47 -15.52 -2.22
CA THR A 19 -16.13 -16.20 -3.48
C THR A 19 -16.51 -15.38 -4.71
N ASP A 20 -17.06 -14.18 -4.51
CA ASP A 20 -17.47 -13.29 -5.60
C ASP A 20 -16.27 -12.49 -6.13
N HIS A 21 -15.95 -12.71 -7.41
CA HIS A 21 -14.90 -12.03 -8.17
C HIS A 21 -15.00 -10.50 -8.06
N LYS A 22 -16.22 -9.96 -7.97
CA LYS A 22 -16.45 -8.52 -7.81
C LYS A 22 -15.98 -8.00 -6.45
N THR A 23 -16.16 -8.78 -5.38
CA THR A 23 -15.71 -8.39 -4.03
C THR A 23 -14.20 -8.52 -3.91
N ILE A 24 -13.64 -9.60 -4.47
CA ILE A 24 -12.19 -9.83 -4.53
C ILE A 24 -11.51 -8.72 -5.33
N GLY A 25 -12.03 -8.37 -6.50
CA GLY A 25 -11.51 -7.29 -7.33
C GLY A 25 -11.53 -5.93 -6.61
N LEU A 26 -12.61 -5.62 -5.89
CA LEU A 26 -12.67 -4.39 -5.10
C LEU A 26 -11.63 -4.37 -3.97
N GLN A 27 -11.39 -5.49 -3.29
CA GLN A 27 -10.37 -5.59 -2.24
C GLN A 27 -8.95 -5.42 -2.79
N TYR A 28 -8.65 -6.06 -3.92
CA TYR A 28 -7.39 -5.87 -4.63
C TYR A 28 -7.22 -4.41 -5.09
N GLY A 29 -8.28 -3.78 -5.61
CA GLY A 29 -8.25 -2.38 -6.02
C GLY A 29 -8.02 -1.41 -4.86
N ILE A 30 -8.70 -1.59 -3.73
CA ILE A 30 -8.50 -0.76 -2.52
C ILE A 30 -7.08 -0.94 -1.99
N THR A 31 -6.62 -2.18 -1.88
CA THR A 31 -5.27 -2.51 -1.38
C THR A 31 -4.21 -1.89 -2.28
N ALA A 32 -4.36 -2.03 -3.60
CA ALA A 32 -3.47 -1.44 -4.59
C ALA A 32 -3.45 0.10 -4.49
N LEU A 33 -4.61 0.74 -4.31
CA LEU A 33 -4.71 2.19 -4.15
C LEU A 33 -3.93 2.67 -2.92
N VAL A 34 -4.05 1.97 -1.79
CA VAL A 34 -3.30 2.29 -0.56
C VAL A 34 -1.80 2.17 -0.80
N PHE A 35 -1.33 1.08 -1.44
CA PHE A 35 0.09 0.91 -1.74
C PHE A 35 0.61 1.91 -2.77
N LEU A 36 -0.20 2.33 -3.73
CA LEU A 36 0.16 3.42 -4.65
C LEU A 36 0.34 4.75 -3.91
N LEU A 37 -0.51 5.07 -2.93
CA LEU A 37 -0.34 6.25 -2.08
C LEU A 37 0.94 6.18 -1.23
N VAL A 38 1.27 5.00 -0.71
CA VAL A 38 2.54 4.77 0.02
C VAL A 38 3.73 4.97 -0.91
N GLY A 39 3.71 4.40 -2.11
CA GLY A 39 4.76 4.60 -3.11
C GLY A 39 4.90 6.06 -3.53
N PHE A 40 3.79 6.79 -3.69
CA PHE A 40 3.80 8.22 -3.99
C PHE A 40 4.40 9.04 -2.83
N SER A 41 4.09 8.66 -1.59
CA SER A 41 4.67 9.29 -0.39
C SER A 41 6.19 9.07 -0.31
N LEU A 42 6.67 7.85 -0.61
CA LEU A 42 8.10 7.55 -0.75
C LEU A 42 8.79 8.41 -1.83
N MET A 43 8.13 8.63 -2.96
CA MET A 43 8.66 9.50 -4.02
C MET A 43 8.76 10.96 -3.58
N MET A 44 7.77 11.46 -2.82
CA MET A 44 7.83 12.82 -2.26
C MET A 44 9.01 12.98 -1.29
N ILE A 45 9.29 11.98 -0.47
CA ILE A 45 10.45 11.96 0.44
C ILE A 45 11.77 12.00 -0.35
N MET A 46 11.90 11.16 -1.37
CA MET A 46 13.09 11.12 -2.23
C MET A 46 13.31 12.44 -2.96
N ARG A 47 12.23 13.06 -3.47
CA ARG A 47 12.25 14.39 -4.09
C ARG A 47 12.67 15.48 -3.10
N TRP A 48 12.21 15.40 -1.85
CA TRP A 48 12.59 16.34 -0.80
C TRP A 48 14.09 16.22 -0.46
N GLN A 49 14.60 15.00 -0.34
CA GLN A 49 16.03 14.77 -0.11
C GLN A 49 16.91 15.31 -1.24
N LEU A 50 16.45 15.22 -2.49
CA LEU A 50 17.16 15.80 -3.63
C LEU A 50 17.16 17.34 -3.63
N ALA A 51 16.09 17.95 -3.09
CA ALA A 51 15.95 19.41 -2.99
C ALA A 51 16.73 20.01 -1.81
N TYR A 52 16.85 19.29 -0.70
CA TYR A 52 17.59 19.71 0.49
C TYR A 52 18.51 18.60 1.02
N PRO A 53 19.70 18.43 0.42
CA PRO A 53 20.63 17.36 0.80
C PRO A 53 21.18 17.49 2.23
N GLU A 54 21.12 18.68 2.83
CA GLU A 54 21.70 18.98 4.15
C GLU A 54 20.66 19.10 5.29
N SER A 55 19.36 18.97 5.01
CA SER A 55 18.32 19.13 6.02
C SER A 55 17.65 17.80 6.36
N SER A 56 17.49 17.53 7.64
CA SER A 56 16.74 16.38 8.15
C SER A 56 15.37 16.27 7.47
N VAL A 57 15.03 15.09 6.93
CA VAL A 57 13.73 14.89 6.27
C VAL A 57 12.62 15.18 7.29
N PRO A 58 11.77 16.19 7.07
CA PRO A 58 10.65 16.43 7.96
C PRO A 58 9.77 15.19 7.95
N LEU A 59 9.33 14.73 9.13
CA LEU A 59 8.43 13.58 9.34
C LEU A 59 9.09 12.18 9.34
N VAL A 60 10.19 11.96 8.61
CA VAL A 60 10.88 10.65 8.53
C VAL A 60 12.16 10.61 9.36
N GLY A 61 12.81 11.75 9.60
CA GLY A 61 14.05 11.83 10.39
C GLY A 61 13.92 11.28 11.81
N SER A 62 12.73 11.33 12.40
CA SER A 62 12.47 10.77 13.75
C SER A 62 12.36 9.23 13.80
N ILE A 63 12.11 8.56 12.67
CA ILE A 63 11.91 7.10 12.59
C ILE A 63 13.19 6.40 12.09
N PHE A 64 14.05 7.10 11.34
CA PHE A 64 15.20 6.49 10.65
C PHE A 64 16.58 6.78 11.28
N GLY A 65 16.67 7.50 12.40
CA GLY A 65 17.90 7.64 13.20
C GLY A 65 18.27 9.09 13.57
N GLU A 66 19.05 9.24 14.64
CA GLU A 66 19.31 10.46 15.45
C GLU A 66 19.64 11.77 14.70
N ASP A 67 20.10 11.75 13.45
CA ASP A 67 20.46 12.99 12.72
C ASP A 67 19.49 13.35 11.58
N GLY A 68 18.48 12.53 11.29
CA GLY A 68 17.50 12.79 10.24
C GLY A 68 18.06 12.90 8.81
N MET A 69 19.36 12.68 8.62
CA MET A 69 20.05 12.68 7.34
C MET A 69 19.89 11.35 6.64
N LEU A 70 19.38 11.36 5.40
CA LEU A 70 19.37 10.16 4.56
C LEU A 70 20.76 9.94 3.96
N LEU A 71 21.51 8.99 4.52
CA LEU A 71 22.75 8.53 3.89
C LEU A 71 22.49 8.03 2.45
N PRO A 72 23.47 8.12 1.53
CA PRO A 72 23.33 7.67 0.15
C PRO A 72 22.85 6.21 0.02
N GLU A 73 23.21 5.35 0.98
CA GLU A 73 22.76 3.96 1.04
C GLU A 73 21.25 3.83 1.32
N ILE A 74 20.71 4.63 2.25
CA ILE A 74 19.29 4.65 2.56
C ILE A 74 18.49 5.22 1.39
N TYR A 75 19.00 6.25 0.71
CA TYR A 75 18.39 6.79 -0.51
C TYR A 75 18.23 5.73 -1.60
N ASN A 76 19.30 4.95 -1.88
CA ASN A 76 19.25 3.87 -2.86
C ASN A 76 18.27 2.76 -2.45
N SER A 77 18.24 2.41 -1.16
CA SER A 77 17.29 1.42 -0.61
C SER A 77 15.84 1.90 -0.69
N LEU A 78 15.55 3.16 -0.34
CA LEU A 78 14.23 3.78 -0.46
C LEU A 78 13.75 3.83 -1.92
N GLY A 79 14.64 4.15 -2.85
CA GLY A 79 14.33 4.12 -4.29
C GLY A 79 13.98 2.70 -4.78
N ALA A 80 14.74 1.69 -4.35
CA ALA A 80 14.43 0.30 -4.66
C ALA A 80 13.08 -0.14 -4.06
N MET A 81 12.81 0.19 -2.80
CA MET A 81 11.53 -0.11 -2.14
C MET A 81 10.35 0.63 -2.78
N HIS A 82 10.53 1.89 -3.19
CA HIS A 82 9.52 2.64 -3.94
C HIS A 82 9.13 1.88 -5.22
N GLY A 83 10.13 1.45 -6.01
CA GLY A 83 9.90 0.73 -7.25
C GLY A 83 9.18 -0.60 -7.03
N THR A 84 9.59 -1.38 -6.02
CA THR A 84 8.96 -2.67 -5.74
C THR A 84 7.53 -2.52 -5.23
N ILE A 85 7.25 -1.55 -4.34
CA ILE A 85 5.89 -1.27 -3.85
C ILE A 85 4.99 -0.79 -4.99
N MET A 86 5.45 0.14 -5.81
CA MET A 86 4.65 0.67 -6.93
C MET A 86 4.29 -0.41 -7.95
N ILE A 87 5.25 -1.26 -8.35
CA ILE A 87 5.00 -2.26 -9.39
C ILE A 87 4.29 -3.49 -8.82
N PHE A 88 4.84 -4.12 -7.79
CA PHE A 88 4.34 -5.42 -7.32
C PHE A 88 3.13 -5.31 -6.39
N LEU A 89 3.00 -4.22 -5.63
CA LEU A 89 1.90 -4.05 -4.68
C LEU A 89 0.85 -3.03 -5.14
N GLY A 90 1.21 -2.11 -6.04
CA GLY A 90 0.31 -1.12 -6.63
C GLY A 90 -0.23 -1.56 -7.99
N VAL A 91 0.60 -1.46 -9.03
CA VAL A 91 0.18 -1.61 -10.44
C VAL A 91 -0.28 -3.03 -10.76
N VAL A 92 0.46 -4.06 -10.36
CA VAL A 92 0.10 -5.46 -10.67
C VAL A 92 -1.23 -5.86 -9.98
N PRO A 93 -1.44 -5.61 -8.67
CA PRO A 93 -2.71 -5.89 -8.00
C PRO A 93 -3.88 -5.05 -8.52
N LEU A 94 -3.64 -3.81 -8.94
CA LEU A 94 -4.67 -2.99 -9.57
C LEU A 94 -5.07 -3.56 -10.94
N ALA A 95 -4.10 -3.83 -11.82
CA ALA A 95 -4.35 -4.27 -13.18
C ALA A 95 -4.93 -5.69 -13.23
N VAL A 96 -4.34 -6.64 -12.51
CA VAL A 96 -4.73 -8.05 -12.55
C VAL A 96 -5.79 -8.36 -11.50
N GLY A 97 -5.64 -7.81 -10.29
CA GLY A 97 -6.57 -8.07 -9.20
C GLY A 97 -7.88 -7.29 -9.36
N ALA A 98 -7.83 -5.97 -9.56
CA ALA A 98 -9.05 -5.15 -9.57
C ALA A 98 -9.82 -5.17 -10.89
N PHE A 99 -9.12 -5.15 -12.03
CA PHE A 99 -9.74 -5.16 -13.36
C PHE A 99 -9.81 -6.55 -14.00
N GLY A 100 -9.02 -7.52 -13.50
CA GLY A 100 -8.97 -8.88 -14.04
C GLY A 100 -9.87 -9.90 -13.33
N ASN A 101 -10.41 -9.57 -12.15
CA ASN A 101 -11.44 -10.38 -11.46
C ASN A 101 -12.83 -9.87 -11.82
#